data_AF-A0A1C5MAW1-F1
#
_entry.id   AF-A0A1C5MAW1-F1
#
_cell.length_a   1.000
_cell.length_b   1.000
_cell.length_c   1.000
_cell.angle_alpha   90.00
_cell.angle_beta   90.00
_cell.angle_gamma   90.00
#
_symmetry.space_group_name_H-M   'P 1'
#
loop_
_entity.id
_entity.type
_entity.pdbx_description
1 polymer ?
#
loop_
_entity_poly.entity_id
_entity_poly.type
_entity_poly.pdbx_seq_one_letter_code
_entity_poly.pdbx_strand_id
1 'polypeptide(L)'
;MKKRRSHLINILENTSRFLILLLLPLIRALFATQVGFYEWLSGAWFDLLVLGVIIALGVYGWYSYTYFVSKTGIHIQKGIFFRREWFLPFRNISVISVHSPWYYRPIKAVRVHADTDGGNPRESDFSITVNRELAAQLLEAAQRPLISQKSFRRTYIPRNLYITIFAVLTSNSLTGVLYLWATLSQAETVFGKSFRAELLDTFAELAEWQSFGLPPVFVILAYVVLGCWLVSFLKNMEAHLRFQTSRYGQTLDIRSGLFSIRHYAVTVRRINFLTLRQSLFTKLFGLTSVFIHCTGYGKKQEELSVLFPSGLNREIQTNLKLLLPEIPFAKRQIKPKLCNLSRFLIPPLSLCLVVLAVGLLALYFISGFDRPIIFLLIIAEIPCLWWLAVKLFAFFHTGIGVSDEVVTIYYTFLYQVITCSIPKHKITKIETQQTLFQLPTKCCDVWIHTWAEGTKRQKVLNLYLPEVLELLSSDEFFHTHVIQIEQEKKKKKR
;
A
#
# COMPACT_ATOMS: atom_id res chain seq x y z
N MET A 1 38.08 -2.55 11.13
CA MET A 1 36.65 -2.95 11.23
C MET A 1 36.46 -4.30 10.53
N LYS A 2 35.85 -5.30 11.18
CA LYS A 2 35.74 -6.67 10.64
C LYS A 2 34.53 -6.79 9.71
N LYS A 3 34.75 -7.04 8.41
CA LYS A 3 33.68 -7.35 7.44
C LYS A 3 32.97 -8.63 7.88
N ARG A 4 31.64 -8.62 7.87
CA ARG A 4 30.80 -9.78 8.19
C ARG A 4 30.00 -10.21 6.96
N ARG A 5 29.61 -11.47 6.93
CA ARG A 5 28.77 -12.05 5.87
C ARG A 5 27.32 -12.09 6.31
N SER A 6 26.44 -12.10 5.32
CA SER A 6 25.01 -12.31 5.53
C SER A 6 24.70 -13.74 6.02
N HIS A 7 23.48 -13.99 6.47
CA HIS A 7 23.06 -15.31 6.94
C HIS A 7 23.13 -16.37 5.82
N LEU A 8 23.40 -17.64 6.16
CA LEU A 8 23.55 -18.74 5.18
C LEU A 8 22.30 -18.97 4.32
N ILE A 9 21.12 -18.63 4.83
CA ILE A 9 19.84 -18.69 4.10
C ILE A 9 19.88 -17.88 2.78
N ASN A 10 20.73 -16.86 2.69
CA ASN A 10 20.91 -16.09 1.46
C ASN A 10 21.46 -16.93 0.30
N ILE A 11 22.08 -18.09 0.55
CA ILE A 11 22.46 -19.03 -0.51
C ILE A 11 21.20 -19.44 -1.27
N LEU A 12 20.14 -19.87 -0.56
CA LEU A 12 18.87 -20.27 -1.17
C LEU A 12 18.18 -19.10 -1.90
N GLU A 13 18.18 -17.91 -1.30
CA GLU A 13 17.60 -16.70 -1.93
C GLU A 13 18.32 -16.27 -3.20
N ASN A 14 19.63 -16.46 -3.27
CA ASN A 14 20.42 -16.19 -4.46
C ASN A 14 20.22 -17.30 -5.50
N THR A 15 20.11 -18.55 -5.05
CA THR A 15 19.87 -19.73 -5.89
C THR A 15 18.53 -19.62 -6.62
N SER A 16 17.49 -19.11 -5.95
CA SER A 16 16.14 -18.98 -6.54
C SER A 16 16.11 -18.12 -7.82
N ARG A 17 17.04 -17.17 -7.95
CA ARG A 17 17.18 -16.31 -9.15
C ARG A 17 17.70 -17.08 -10.37
N PHE A 18 18.43 -18.16 -10.13
CA PHE A 18 19.02 -19.01 -11.16
C PHE A 18 18.16 -20.24 -11.47
N LEU A 19 16.99 -20.40 -10.83
CA LEU A 19 16.06 -21.49 -11.15
C LEU A 19 15.56 -21.45 -12.59
N ILE A 20 15.66 -20.31 -13.27
CA ILE A 20 15.38 -20.21 -14.72
C ILE A 20 16.31 -21.12 -15.55
N LEU A 21 17.51 -21.44 -15.04
CA LEU A 21 18.42 -22.40 -15.68
C LEU A 21 17.89 -23.83 -15.63
N LEU A 22 16.92 -24.14 -14.75
CA LEU A 22 16.22 -25.43 -14.75
C LEU A 22 15.35 -25.63 -16.00
N LEU A 23 15.11 -24.58 -16.79
CA LEU A 23 14.52 -24.74 -18.13
C LEU A 23 15.39 -25.62 -19.04
N LEU A 24 16.72 -25.64 -18.85
CA LEU A 24 17.62 -26.48 -19.65
C LEU A 24 17.33 -27.98 -19.42
N PRO A 25 17.34 -28.50 -18.18
CA PRO A 25 16.85 -29.85 -17.86
C PRO A 25 15.41 -30.11 -18.32
N LEU A 26 14.51 -29.14 -18.15
CA LEU A 26 13.10 -29.31 -18.53
C LEU A 26 12.93 -29.50 -20.04
N ILE A 27 13.59 -28.66 -20.84
CA ILE A 27 13.59 -28.75 -22.31
C ILE A 27 14.21 -30.08 -22.74
N ARG A 28 15.34 -30.49 -22.13
CA ARG A 28 15.96 -31.79 -22.37
C ARG A 28 14.99 -32.95 -22.09
N ALA A 29 14.29 -32.91 -20.96
CA ALA A 29 13.32 -33.92 -20.58
C ALA A 29 12.14 -34.01 -21.56
N LEU A 30 11.69 -32.88 -22.13
CA LEU A 30 10.65 -32.86 -23.16
C LEU A 30 11.11 -33.57 -24.45
N PHE A 31 12.33 -33.30 -24.91
CA PHE A 31 12.89 -33.97 -26.10
C PHE A 31 13.21 -35.45 -25.87
N ALA A 32 13.51 -35.84 -24.63
CA ALA A 32 13.80 -37.22 -24.29
C ALA A 32 12.58 -38.16 -24.35
N THR A 33 11.36 -37.64 -24.48
CA THR A 33 10.16 -38.47 -24.69
C THR A 33 10.21 -39.26 -26.01
N GLN A 34 11.09 -38.87 -26.94
CA GLN A 34 11.33 -39.56 -28.22
C GLN A 34 12.55 -40.51 -28.20
N VAL A 35 13.22 -40.67 -27.04
CA VAL A 35 14.53 -41.31 -26.92
C VAL A 35 14.52 -42.39 -25.82
N GLY A 36 15.28 -43.48 -25.98
CA GLY A 36 15.30 -44.60 -25.03
C GLY A 36 15.81 -44.23 -23.62
N PHE A 37 15.38 -44.98 -22.59
CA PHE A 37 15.70 -44.73 -21.17
C PHE A 37 17.22 -44.61 -20.89
N TYR A 38 18.05 -45.41 -21.56
CA TYR A 38 19.51 -45.37 -21.41
C TYR A 38 20.14 -44.09 -21.95
N GLU A 39 19.61 -43.53 -23.05
CA GLU A 39 20.05 -42.25 -23.61
C GLU A 39 19.53 -41.06 -22.79
N TRP A 40 18.37 -41.19 -22.16
CA TRP A 40 17.91 -40.20 -21.18
C TRP A 40 18.81 -40.15 -19.94
N LEU A 41 19.16 -41.33 -19.40
CA LEU A 41 20.00 -41.50 -18.21
C LEU A 41 21.43 -41.03 -18.47
N SER A 42 21.96 -41.25 -19.67
CA SER A 42 23.29 -40.75 -20.06
C SER A 42 23.36 -39.22 -20.14
N GLY A 43 22.24 -38.50 -20.13
CA GLY A 43 22.21 -37.04 -20.00
C GLY A 43 21.92 -36.54 -18.57
N ALA A 44 21.69 -37.41 -17.59
CA ALA A 44 21.40 -37.01 -16.21
C ALA A 44 22.59 -36.28 -15.54
N TRP A 45 23.82 -36.55 -15.96
CA TRP A 45 25.00 -35.82 -15.49
C TRP A 45 24.95 -34.33 -15.89
N PHE A 46 24.34 -34.00 -17.04
CA PHE A 46 24.18 -32.61 -17.48
C PHE A 46 23.20 -31.87 -16.55
N ASP A 47 22.11 -32.51 -16.14
CA ASP A 47 21.17 -31.91 -15.19
C ASP A 47 21.80 -31.70 -13.81
N LEU A 48 22.60 -32.67 -13.35
CA LEU A 48 23.38 -32.53 -12.12
C LEU A 48 24.42 -31.41 -12.22
N LEU A 49 25.06 -31.25 -13.38
CA LEU A 49 25.98 -30.14 -13.65
C LEU A 49 25.24 -28.81 -13.57
N VAL A 50 24.10 -28.68 -14.24
CA VAL A 50 23.27 -27.45 -14.20
C VAL A 50 22.86 -27.13 -12.75
N LEU A 51 22.40 -28.12 -11.99
CA LEU A 51 22.06 -27.96 -10.58
C LEU A 51 23.29 -27.53 -9.74
N GLY A 52 24.44 -28.15 -9.98
CA GLY A 52 25.70 -27.80 -9.34
C GLY A 52 26.12 -26.36 -9.61
N VAL A 53 26.01 -25.90 -10.85
CA VAL A 53 26.30 -24.51 -11.25
C VAL A 53 25.32 -23.55 -10.57
N ILE A 54 24.03 -23.86 -10.52
CA ILE A 54 23.00 -23.06 -9.85
C ILE A 54 23.36 -22.86 -8.37
N ILE A 55 23.71 -23.95 -7.66
CA ILE A 55 24.11 -23.90 -6.25
C ILE A 55 25.43 -23.13 -6.09
N ALA A 56 26.43 -23.38 -6.94
CA ALA A 56 27.72 -22.71 -6.89
C ALA A 56 27.59 -21.19 -7.08
N LEU A 57 26.75 -20.74 -8.01
CA LEU A 57 26.42 -19.32 -8.20
C LEU A 57 25.70 -18.73 -6.98
N GLY A 58 24.79 -19.49 -6.35
CA GLY A 58 24.12 -19.11 -5.11
C GLY A 58 25.11 -18.92 -3.94
N VAL A 59 26.04 -19.86 -3.77
CA VAL A 59 27.10 -19.82 -2.76
C VAL A 59 28.06 -18.66 -3.02
N TYR A 60 28.49 -18.48 -4.27
CA TYR A 60 29.38 -17.37 -4.63
C TYR A 60 28.69 -16.01 -4.43
N GLY A 61 27.39 -15.91 -4.74
CA GLY A 61 26.59 -14.72 -4.46
C GLY A 61 26.43 -14.42 -2.97
N TRP A 62 26.37 -15.45 -2.11
CA TRP A 62 26.42 -15.26 -0.66
C TRP A 62 27.82 -14.83 -0.19
N TYR A 63 28.87 -15.45 -0.73
CA TYR A 63 30.26 -15.17 -0.40
C TYR A 63 30.63 -13.71 -0.70
N SER A 64 30.16 -13.19 -1.85
CA SER A 64 30.40 -11.81 -2.26
C SER A 64 29.51 -10.79 -1.53
N TYR A 65 28.50 -11.24 -0.77
CA TYR A 65 27.63 -10.35 0.00
C TYR A 65 28.21 -10.12 1.41
N THR A 66 28.93 -9.01 1.55
CA THR A 66 29.53 -8.58 2.82
C THR A 66 29.01 -7.22 3.28
N TYR A 67 29.04 -6.98 4.58
CA TYR A 67 28.69 -5.70 5.18
C TYR A 67 29.59 -5.40 6.39
N PHE A 68 29.69 -4.13 6.74
CA PHE A 68 30.26 -3.72 8.02
C PHE A 68 29.48 -2.53 8.60
N VAL A 69 29.31 -2.56 9.92
CA VAL A 69 28.59 -1.54 10.67
C VAL A 69 29.61 -0.59 11.27
N SER A 70 29.49 0.70 10.96
CA SER A 70 30.29 1.76 11.55
C SER A 70 29.48 2.56 12.58
N LYS A 71 30.09 3.54 13.24
CA LYS A 71 29.37 4.46 14.15
C LYS A 71 28.42 5.40 13.40
N THR A 72 28.70 5.70 12.13
CA THR A 72 27.98 6.70 11.33
C THR A 72 26.97 6.10 10.35
N GLY A 73 27.14 4.83 9.99
CA GLY A 73 26.28 4.14 9.04
C GLY A 73 26.70 2.70 8.74
N ILE A 74 26.08 2.11 7.74
CA ILE A 74 26.32 0.74 7.29
C ILE A 74 26.94 0.77 5.90
N HIS A 75 28.02 0.00 5.71
CA HIS A 75 28.61 -0.23 4.39
C HIS A 75 28.29 -1.63 3.91
N ILE A 76 27.97 -1.73 2.63
CA ILE A 76 27.40 -2.94 2.02
C ILE A 76 28.12 -3.16 0.71
N GLN A 77 28.61 -4.38 0.50
CA GLN A 77 29.23 -4.80 -0.75
C GLN A 77 28.48 -6.03 -1.27
N LYS A 78 27.97 -5.96 -2.50
CA LYS A 78 27.21 -7.05 -3.14
C LYS A 78 27.54 -7.13 -4.61
N GLY A 79 27.67 -8.35 -5.15
CA GLY A 79 27.81 -8.56 -6.58
C GLY A 79 28.52 -9.85 -6.94
N ILE A 80 28.03 -10.55 -7.96
CA ILE A 80 28.68 -11.74 -8.52
C ILE A 80 29.67 -11.30 -9.61
N PHE A 81 29.13 -10.75 -10.71
CA PHE A 81 29.91 -10.22 -11.83
C PHE A 81 30.28 -8.74 -11.64
N PHE A 82 29.32 -7.93 -11.17
CA PHE A 82 29.51 -6.50 -10.92
C PHE A 82 29.46 -6.23 -9.41
N ARG A 83 30.59 -5.83 -8.83
CA ARG A 83 30.66 -5.44 -7.41
C ARG A 83 30.08 -4.04 -7.24
N ARG A 84 29.03 -3.92 -6.44
CA ARG A 84 28.43 -2.66 -6.04
C ARG A 84 28.67 -2.44 -4.55
N GLU A 85 29.06 -1.22 -4.21
CA GLU A 85 29.27 -0.78 -2.84
C GLU A 85 28.34 0.39 -2.53
N TRP A 86 27.68 0.31 -1.38
CA TRP A 86 26.80 1.35 -0.89
C TRP A 86 27.18 1.70 0.55
N PHE A 87 27.13 3.00 0.85
CA PHE A 87 27.21 3.51 2.21
C PHE A 87 25.87 4.15 2.58
N LEU A 88 25.31 3.69 3.70
CA LEU A 88 24.03 4.15 4.23
C LEU A 88 24.24 4.84 5.58
N PRO A 89 24.30 6.19 5.62
CA PRO A 89 24.42 6.94 6.86
C PRO A 89 23.16 6.81 7.72
N PHE A 90 23.29 6.51 9.02
CA PHE A 90 22.14 6.37 9.93
C PHE A 90 21.26 7.62 9.98
N ARG A 91 21.86 8.81 9.87
CA ARG A 91 21.15 10.11 9.84
C ARG A 91 20.20 10.28 8.64
N ASN A 92 20.46 9.56 7.55
CA ASN A 92 19.71 9.68 6.31
C ASN A 92 18.67 8.57 6.13
N ILE A 93 18.62 7.60 7.06
CA ILE A 93 17.62 6.55 7.05
C ILE A 93 16.26 7.13 7.43
N SER A 94 15.28 6.94 6.55
CA SER A 94 13.90 7.32 6.78
C SER A 94 13.15 6.23 7.52
N VAL A 95 13.33 4.99 7.09
CA VAL A 95 12.74 3.81 7.70
C VAL A 95 13.75 2.69 7.73
N ILE A 96 13.88 2.04 8.89
CA ILE A 96 14.53 0.73 9.00
C ILE A 96 13.47 -0.27 9.46
N SER A 97 13.35 -1.40 8.75
CA SER A 97 12.37 -2.42 9.06
C SER A 97 12.99 -3.79 9.23
N VAL A 98 12.41 -4.60 10.10
CA VAL A 98 12.80 -5.98 10.36
C VAL A 98 11.59 -6.87 10.10
N HIS A 99 11.74 -7.77 9.13
CA HIS A 99 10.74 -8.72 8.71
C HIS A 99 11.16 -10.12 9.16
N SER A 100 10.32 -10.78 9.95
CA SER A 100 10.53 -12.13 10.48
C SER A 100 9.38 -13.04 10.08
N PRO A 101 9.38 -13.56 8.84
CA PRO A 101 8.46 -14.62 8.42
C PRO A 101 8.56 -15.84 9.33
N TRP A 102 7.49 -16.63 9.38
CA TRP A 102 7.44 -17.84 10.21
C TRP A 102 8.58 -18.82 9.90
N TYR A 103 8.94 -18.99 8.62
CA TYR A 103 9.98 -19.92 8.16
C TYR A 103 11.42 -19.48 8.49
N TYR A 104 11.64 -18.22 8.87
CA TYR A 104 12.96 -17.78 9.36
C TYR A 104 13.15 -17.95 10.86
N ARG A 105 12.06 -18.19 11.61
CA ARG A 105 12.12 -18.32 13.08
C ARG A 105 12.98 -19.50 13.55
N PRO A 106 12.89 -20.72 12.97
CA PRO A 106 13.68 -21.86 13.42
C PRO A 106 15.19 -21.63 13.30
N ILE A 107 15.62 -20.92 12.26
CA ILE A 107 17.02 -20.58 11.98
C ILE A 107 17.46 -19.24 12.59
N LYS A 108 16.61 -18.60 13.42
CA LYS A 108 16.86 -17.30 14.07
C LYS A 108 17.26 -16.17 13.09
N ALA A 109 16.88 -16.30 11.82
CA ALA A 109 17.15 -15.31 10.79
C ALA A 109 16.04 -14.25 10.75
N VAL A 110 16.39 -13.05 10.33
CA VAL A 110 15.45 -11.97 10.05
C VAL A 110 15.95 -11.17 8.87
N ARG A 111 15.04 -10.58 8.11
CA ARG A 111 15.40 -9.68 7.02
C ARG A 111 15.29 -8.23 7.48
N VAL A 112 16.39 -7.50 7.38
CA VAL A 112 16.46 -6.07 7.69
C VAL A 112 16.41 -5.32 6.37
N HIS A 113 15.49 -4.36 6.27
CA HIS A 113 15.43 -3.39 5.18
C HIS A 113 15.71 -2.00 5.72
N ALA A 114 16.33 -1.14 4.92
CA ALA A 114 16.38 0.28 5.22
C ALA A 114 16.25 1.10 3.95
N ASP A 115 15.66 2.28 4.10
CA ASP A 115 15.26 3.14 3.01
C ASP A 115 15.61 4.59 3.31
N THR A 116 15.96 5.33 2.25
CA THR A 116 16.27 6.76 2.28
C THR A 116 15.38 7.52 1.32
N ASP A 117 15.35 8.85 1.46
CA ASP A 117 14.59 9.72 0.55
C ASP A 117 15.15 9.75 -0.89
N GLY A 118 16.36 9.23 -1.12
CA GLY A 118 17.02 9.17 -2.44
C GLY A 118 16.89 7.81 -3.14
N GLY A 119 16.10 6.91 -2.56
CA GLY A 119 15.99 5.52 -2.99
C GLY A 119 15.14 5.25 -4.22
N ASN A 120 15.02 3.96 -4.55
CA ASN A 120 14.08 3.49 -5.58
C ASN A 120 12.68 3.25 -4.97
N PRO A 121 11.59 3.83 -5.53
CA PRO A 121 10.25 3.61 -5.02
C PRO A 121 9.79 2.13 -4.95
N ARG A 122 10.38 1.24 -5.76
CA ARG A 122 9.97 -0.18 -5.86
C ARG A 122 10.87 -1.15 -5.10
N GLU A 123 12.08 -0.75 -4.72
CA GLU A 123 13.05 -1.62 -4.07
C GLU A 123 13.59 -0.95 -2.80
N SER A 124 13.94 -1.74 -1.80
CA SER A 124 14.59 -1.20 -0.61
C SER A 124 16.04 -0.84 -0.92
N ASP A 125 16.51 0.32 -0.49
CA ASP A 125 17.91 0.75 -0.67
C ASP A 125 18.89 -0.23 -0.01
N PHE A 126 18.45 -0.81 1.10
CA PHE A 126 19.15 -1.85 1.84
C PHE A 126 18.23 -3.03 2.12
N SER A 127 18.73 -4.24 1.90
CA SER A 127 18.05 -5.49 2.28
C SER A 127 19.07 -6.58 2.61
N ILE A 128 19.15 -6.99 3.87
CA ILE A 128 20.03 -8.06 4.30
C ILE A 128 19.32 -9.05 5.23
N THR A 129 19.58 -10.34 5.05
CA THR A 129 19.16 -11.37 5.99
C THR A 129 20.29 -11.63 6.99
N VAL A 130 20.02 -11.43 8.28
CA VAL A 130 20.98 -11.54 9.39
C VAL A 130 20.33 -12.24 10.59
N ASN A 131 21.12 -12.57 11.61
CA ASN A 131 20.58 -13.06 12.88
C ASN A 131 19.78 -11.97 13.61
N ARG A 132 18.79 -12.41 14.38
CA ARG A 132 17.90 -11.52 15.16
C ARG A 132 18.64 -10.56 16.09
N GLU A 133 19.71 -11.02 16.75
CA GLU A 133 20.52 -10.20 17.66
C GLU A 133 21.21 -9.04 16.94
N LEU A 134 21.80 -9.33 15.77
CA LEU A 134 22.44 -8.30 14.97
C LEU A 134 21.41 -7.31 14.40
N ALA A 135 20.23 -7.78 14.00
CA ALA A 135 19.16 -6.88 13.58
C ALA A 135 18.74 -5.93 14.70
N ALA A 136 18.68 -6.39 15.95
CA ALA A 136 18.41 -5.54 17.10
C ALA A 136 19.52 -4.49 17.29
N GLN A 137 20.79 -4.88 17.16
CA GLN A 137 21.93 -3.94 17.20
C GLN A 137 21.85 -2.88 16.08
N LEU A 138 21.46 -3.28 14.87
CA LEU A 138 21.28 -2.36 13.74
C LEU A 138 20.15 -1.35 13.98
N LEU A 139 19.01 -1.84 14.49
CA LEU A 139 17.89 -0.98 14.88
C LEU A 139 18.33 0.02 15.95
N GLU A 140 18.97 -0.45 17.01
CA GLU A 140 19.43 0.41 18.10
C GLU A 140 20.46 1.43 17.60
N ALA A 141 21.42 1.03 16.77
CA ALA A 141 22.41 1.94 16.19
C ALA A 141 21.76 3.04 15.31
N ALA A 142 20.74 2.69 14.53
CA ALA A 142 19.99 3.65 13.71
C ALA A 142 19.13 4.60 14.56
N GLN A 143 18.58 4.14 15.68
CA GLN A 143 17.70 4.91 16.55
C GLN A 143 18.44 5.76 17.59
N ARG A 144 19.62 5.32 18.04
CA ARG A 144 20.44 6.02 19.06
C ARG A 144 20.65 7.52 18.79
N PRO A 145 20.93 8.00 17.56
CA PRO A 145 21.05 9.45 17.31
C PRO A 145 19.72 10.22 17.38
N LEU A 146 18.58 9.52 17.40
CA LEU A 146 17.23 10.11 17.37
C LEU A 146 16.54 10.09 18.74
N ILE A 147 17.02 9.25 19.66
CA ILE A 147 16.47 9.12 21.01
C ILE A 147 17.22 10.07 21.95
N SER A 148 16.50 11.04 22.52
CA SER A 148 17.01 11.88 23.61
C SER A 148 16.78 11.21 24.95
N GLN A 149 17.73 11.30 25.88
CA GLN A 149 17.65 10.67 27.21
C GLN A 149 16.42 11.11 28.03
N LYS A 150 15.81 12.26 27.71
CA LYS A 150 14.61 12.78 28.38
C LYS A 150 13.28 12.39 27.69
N SER A 151 13.32 11.56 26.65
CA SER A 151 12.09 11.25 25.90
C SER A 151 11.25 10.16 26.57
N PHE A 152 10.00 10.47 26.89
CA PHE A 152 9.04 9.49 27.39
C PHE A 152 8.57 8.57 26.28
N ARG A 153 8.56 7.25 26.56
CA ARG A 153 7.95 6.26 25.68
C ARG A 153 6.43 6.40 25.75
N ARG A 154 5.80 6.74 24.63
CA ARG A 154 4.34 6.70 24.49
C ARG A 154 3.95 5.54 23.59
N THR A 155 3.02 4.72 24.04
CA THR A 155 2.60 3.51 23.32
C THR A 155 1.10 3.53 23.10
N TYR A 156 0.69 3.27 21.87
CA TYR A 156 -0.68 3.01 21.48
C TYR A 156 -0.83 1.54 21.08
N ILE A 157 -1.83 0.87 21.67
CA ILE A 157 -2.22 -0.49 21.34
C ILE A 157 -3.72 -0.46 21.02
N PRO A 158 -4.12 -0.72 19.76
CA PRO A 158 -5.53 -0.79 19.40
C PRO A 158 -6.18 -2.04 20.01
N ARG A 159 -7.49 -1.95 20.23
CA ARG A 159 -8.32 -3.12 20.56
C ARG A 159 -8.38 -4.07 19.37
N ASN A 160 -8.47 -5.37 19.63
CA ASN A 160 -8.60 -6.39 18.58
C ASN A 160 -9.80 -6.11 17.65
N LEU A 161 -10.91 -5.60 18.19
CA LEU A 161 -12.08 -5.19 17.40
C LEU A 161 -11.74 -4.14 16.33
N TYR A 162 -10.89 -3.15 16.65
CA TYR A 162 -10.48 -2.13 15.68
C TYR A 162 -9.58 -2.70 14.58
N ILE A 163 -8.78 -3.72 14.89
CA ILE A 163 -8.00 -4.46 13.90
C ILE A 163 -8.94 -5.25 13.00
N THR A 164 -9.94 -5.93 13.55
CA THR A 164 -10.95 -6.67 12.78
C THR A 164 -11.74 -5.74 11.86
N ILE A 165 -12.24 -4.61 12.36
CA ILE A 165 -12.95 -3.62 11.56
C ILE A 165 -12.04 -3.09 10.44
N PHE A 166 -10.78 -2.77 10.75
CA PHE A 166 -9.82 -2.36 9.75
C PHE A 166 -9.64 -3.41 8.65
N ALA A 167 -9.42 -4.68 9.04
CA ALA A 167 -9.25 -5.78 8.10
C ALA A 167 -10.49 -5.96 7.21
N VAL A 168 -11.71 -5.87 7.74
CA VAL A 168 -12.96 -5.92 6.95
C VAL A 168 -12.97 -4.81 5.90
N LEU A 169 -12.63 -3.57 6.30
CA LEU A 169 -12.71 -2.40 5.44
C LEU A 169 -11.63 -2.33 4.36
N THR A 170 -10.44 -2.89 4.62
CA THR A 170 -9.34 -2.91 3.65
C THR A 170 -9.36 -4.13 2.73
N SER A 171 -10.16 -5.15 3.05
CA SER A 171 -10.25 -6.36 2.26
C SER A 171 -11.10 -6.16 1.03
N ASN A 172 -10.61 -6.65 -0.11
CA ASN A 172 -11.34 -6.66 -1.36
C ASN A 172 -11.26 -8.05 -2.00
N SER A 173 -12.29 -8.43 -2.75
CA SER A 173 -12.36 -9.74 -3.40
C SER A 173 -11.26 -9.93 -4.45
N LEU A 174 -10.81 -8.88 -5.13
CA LEU A 174 -9.77 -8.97 -6.17
C LEU A 174 -8.41 -9.42 -5.63
N THR A 175 -7.95 -8.82 -4.52
CA THR A 175 -6.75 -9.29 -3.79
C THR A 175 -6.97 -10.70 -3.24
N GLY A 176 -8.20 -10.98 -2.82
CA GLY A 176 -8.67 -12.31 -2.46
C GLY A 176 -8.45 -13.35 -3.55
N VAL A 177 -8.82 -13.03 -4.80
CA VAL A 177 -8.61 -13.91 -5.98
C VAL A 177 -7.12 -14.19 -6.17
N LEU A 178 -6.26 -13.18 -6.05
CA LEU A 178 -4.80 -13.37 -6.18
C LEU A 178 -4.26 -14.30 -5.10
N TYR A 179 -4.68 -14.10 -3.84
CA TYR A 179 -4.28 -14.99 -2.74
C TYR A 179 -4.84 -16.39 -2.90
N LEU A 180 -6.12 -16.50 -3.25
CA LEU A 180 -6.80 -17.77 -3.44
C LEU A 180 -6.15 -18.56 -4.58
N TRP A 181 -5.87 -17.91 -5.72
CA TRP A 181 -5.17 -18.51 -6.84
C TRP A 181 -3.76 -19.00 -6.47
N ALA A 182 -2.99 -18.19 -5.73
CA ALA A 182 -1.68 -18.61 -5.23
C ALA A 182 -1.78 -19.81 -4.27
N THR A 183 -2.79 -19.85 -3.41
CA THR A 183 -2.99 -20.97 -2.49
C THR A 183 -3.51 -22.22 -3.21
N LEU A 184 -4.41 -22.07 -4.18
CA LEU A 184 -4.98 -23.19 -4.94
C LEU A 184 -3.93 -23.80 -5.85
N SER A 185 -3.12 -22.99 -6.55
CA SER A 185 -2.00 -23.50 -7.35
C SER A 185 -1.01 -24.28 -6.48
N GLN A 186 -0.67 -23.76 -5.30
CA GLN A 186 0.18 -24.49 -4.36
C GLN A 186 -0.47 -25.77 -3.83
N ALA A 187 -1.77 -25.75 -3.53
CA ALA A 187 -2.51 -26.92 -3.07
C ALA A 187 -2.59 -27.99 -4.16
N GLU A 188 -2.83 -27.62 -5.42
CA GLU A 188 -2.84 -28.55 -6.56
C GLU A 188 -1.48 -29.26 -6.72
N THR A 189 -0.37 -28.55 -6.48
CA THR A 189 0.97 -29.19 -6.50
C THR A 189 1.19 -30.21 -5.39
N VAL A 190 0.48 -30.09 -4.27
CA VAL A 190 0.65 -30.93 -3.07
C VAL A 190 -0.38 -32.07 -3.04
N PHE A 191 -1.62 -31.80 -3.40
CA PHE A 191 -2.77 -32.71 -3.29
C PHE A 191 -3.22 -33.32 -4.63
N GLY A 192 -2.66 -32.88 -5.75
CA GLY A 192 -2.98 -33.40 -7.08
C GLY A 192 -4.27 -32.83 -7.69
N LYS A 193 -4.53 -33.20 -8.96
CA LYS A 193 -5.61 -32.62 -9.77
C LYS A 193 -7.03 -32.98 -9.28
N SER A 194 -7.18 -34.06 -8.52
CA SER A 194 -8.47 -34.52 -7.97
C SER A 194 -9.08 -33.51 -6.99
N PHE A 195 -8.25 -32.73 -6.30
CA PHE A 195 -8.69 -31.69 -5.37
C PHE A 195 -9.55 -30.63 -6.03
N ARG A 196 -9.25 -30.28 -7.30
CA ARG A 196 -10.04 -29.28 -8.04
C ARG A 196 -11.41 -29.82 -8.45
N ALA A 197 -11.49 -31.10 -8.82
CA ALA A 197 -12.76 -31.73 -9.18
C ALA A 197 -13.69 -31.80 -7.97
N GLU A 198 -13.18 -32.27 -6.83
CA GLU A 198 -13.94 -32.38 -5.58
C GLU A 198 -14.44 -31.00 -5.08
N LEU A 199 -13.62 -29.95 -5.22
CA LEU A 199 -14.05 -28.58 -4.94
C LEU A 199 -15.20 -28.13 -5.85
N LEU A 200 -15.12 -28.40 -7.15
CA LEU A 200 -16.16 -28.00 -8.11
C LEU A 200 -17.48 -28.73 -7.83
N ASP A 201 -17.41 -30.02 -7.51
CA ASP A 201 -18.59 -30.84 -7.17
C ASP A 201 -19.25 -30.31 -5.88
N THR A 202 -18.46 -29.99 -4.85
CA THR A 202 -18.97 -29.38 -3.61
C THR A 202 -19.69 -28.04 -3.86
N PHE A 203 -19.14 -27.19 -4.75
CA PHE A 203 -19.79 -25.93 -5.10
C PHE A 203 -21.08 -26.13 -5.90
N ALA A 204 -21.16 -27.16 -6.74
CA ALA A 204 -22.36 -27.50 -7.49
C ALA A 204 -23.48 -27.99 -6.54
N GLU A 205 -23.16 -28.90 -5.61
CA GLU A 205 -24.11 -29.39 -4.60
C GLU A 205 -24.65 -28.26 -3.71
N LEU A 206 -23.78 -27.35 -3.26
CA LEU A 206 -24.18 -26.18 -2.46
C LEU A 206 -25.08 -25.21 -3.25
N ALA A 207 -24.87 -25.09 -4.55
CA ALA A 207 -25.68 -24.22 -5.40
C ALA A 207 -27.07 -24.81 -5.69
N GLU A 208 -27.19 -26.13 -5.82
CA GLU A 208 -28.46 -26.81 -6.04
C GLU A 208 -29.37 -26.79 -4.79
N TRP A 209 -28.77 -26.88 -3.60
CA TRP A 209 -29.53 -26.88 -2.33
C TRP A 209 -30.19 -25.53 -2.01
N GLN A 210 -29.70 -24.43 -2.58
CA GLN A 210 -30.19 -23.06 -2.33
C GLN A 210 -30.72 -22.39 -3.59
N SER A 211 -31.77 -22.96 -4.21
CA SER A 211 -32.48 -22.25 -5.28
C SER A 211 -33.37 -21.13 -4.72
N PHE A 212 -32.78 -19.99 -4.39
CA PHE A 212 -33.47 -18.72 -4.08
C PHE A 212 -34.22 -18.10 -5.29
N GLY A 213 -34.63 -18.91 -6.27
CA GLY A 213 -35.17 -18.46 -7.56
C GLY A 213 -34.13 -17.82 -8.49
N LEU A 214 -32.83 -17.88 -8.13
CA LEU A 214 -31.71 -17.41 -8.94
C LEU A 214 -31.05 -18.57 -9.70
N PRO A 215 -30.56 -18.35 -10.93
CA PRO A 215 -29.74 -19.35 -11.63
C PRO A 215 -28.52 -19.78 -10.79
N PRO A 216 -28.17 -21.09 -10.75
CA PRO A 216 -27.07 -21.62 -9.93
C PRO A 216 -25.74 -20.90 -10.12
N VAL A 217 -25.48 -20.40 -11.34
CA VAL A 217 -24.26 -19.65 -11.68
C VAL A 217 -24.06 -18.42 -10.80
N PHE A 218 -25.13 -17.70 -10.43
CA PHE A 218 -25.01 -16.51 -9.57
C PHE A 218 -24.71 -16.86 -8.13
N VAL A 219 -25.24 -17.99 -7.65
CA VAL A 219 -24.97 -18.50 -6.30
C VAL A 219 -23.50 -18.91 -6.19
N ILE A 220 -22.99 -19.66 -7.17
CA ILE A 220 -21.57 -20.02 -7.26
C ILE A 220 -20.70 -18.77 -7.30
N LEU A 221 -21.05 -17.79 -8.14
CA LEU A 221 -20.29 -16.54 -8.23
C LEU A 221 -20.26 -15.78 -6.90
N ALA A 222 -21.39 -15.69 -6.20
CA ALA A 222 -21.47 -15.05 -4.89
C ALA A 222 -20.57 -15.76 -3.87
N TYR A 223 -20.57 -17.09 -3.83
CA TYR A 223 -19.68 -17.86 -2.97
C TYR A 223 -18.21 -17.67 -3.29
N VAL A 224 -17.84 -17.65 -4.57
CA VAL A 224 -16.45 -17.38 -4.99
C VAL A 224 -16.03 -15.98 -4.55
N VAL A 225 -16.86 -14.96 -4.76
CA VAL A 225 -16.57 -13.58 -4.35
C VAL A 225 -16.43 -13.47 -2.82
N LEU A 226 -17.32 -14.10 -2.06
CA LEU A 226 -17.28 -14.13 -0.60
C LEU A 226 -16.05 -14.90 -0.09
N GLY A 227 -15.72 -16.05 -0.67
CA GLY A 227 -14.55 -16.85 -0.32
C GLY A 227 -13.25 -16.09 -0.60
N CYS A 228 -13.15 -15.43 -1.76
CA CYS A 228 -12.02 -14.57 -2.08
C CYS A 228 -11.91 -13.42 -1.07
N TRP A 229 -13.01 -12.73 -0.78
CA TRP A 229 -13.02 -11.67 0.23
C TRP A 229 -12.60 -12.18 1.61
N LEU A 230 -13.05 -13.37 2.01
CA LEU A 230 -12.70 -14.00 3.29
C LEU A 230 -11.19 -14.29 3.37
N VAL A 231 -10.58 -14.83 2.30
CA VAL A 231 -9.12 -15.04 2.25
C VAL A 231 -8.38 -13.71 2.39
N SER A 232 -8.81 -12.66 1.68
CA SER A 232 -8.25 -11.31 1.82
C SER A 232 -8.38 -10.76 3.24
N PHE A 233 -9.55 -10.96 3.87
CA PHE A 233 -9.82 -10.60 5.26
C PHE A 233 -8.89 -11.31 6.24
N LEU A 234 -8.74 -12.62 6.13
CA LEU A 234 -7.87 -13.40 7.00
C LEU A 234 -6.40 -12.98 6.85
N LYS A 235 -5.95 -12.69 5.62
CA LYS A 235 -4.59 -12.17 5.37
C LYS A 235 -4.40 -10.78 5.94
N ASN A 236 -5.36 -9.87 5.77
CA ASN A 236 -5.29 -8.53 6.35
C ASN A 236 -5.31 -8.56 7.87
N MET A 237 -6.12 -9.44 8.46
CA MET A 237 -6.16 -9.66 9.90
C MET A 237 -4.81 -10.17 10.39
N GLU A 238 -4.27 -11.23 9.78
CA GLU A 238 -2.95 -11.79 10.11
C GLU A 238 -1.82 -10.74 10.07
N ALA A 239 -1.81 -9.89 9.04
CA ALA A 239 -0.80 -8.86 8.83
C ALA A 239 -0.86 -7.72 9.86
N HIS A 240 -2.04 -7.45 10.45
CA HIS A 240 -2.27 -6.34 11.37
C HIS A 240 -2.62 -6.78 12.80
N LEU A 241 -2.66 -8.09 13.10
CA LEU A 241 -2.78 -8.57 14.47
C LEU A 241 -1.56 -8.16 15.31
N ARG A 242 -1.78 -8.01 16.63
CA ARG A 242 -0.76 -7.54 17.60
C ARG A 242 -0.11 -6.22 17.20
N PHE A 243 -0.89 -5.34 16.55
CA PHE A 243 -0.43 -4.02 16.16
C PHE A 243 -0.05 -3.19 17.39
N GLN A 244 1.08 -2.49 17.32
CA GLN A 244 1.54 -1.60 18.37
C GLN A 244 2.32 -0.45 17.74
N THR A 245 1.99 0.78 18.12
CA THR A 245 2.73 1.98 17.72
C THR A 245 3.34 2.60 18.98
N SER A 246 4.66 2.76 19.01
CA SER A 246 5.38 3.39 20.12
C SER A 246 6.21 4.54 19.60
N ARG A 247 6.24 5.66 20.34
CA ARG A 247 7.11 6.79 20.05
C ARG A 247 8.17 6.96 21.12
N TYR A 248 9.41 7.21 20.68
CA TYR A 248 10.56 7.52 21.51
C TYR A 248 11.36 8.64 20.83
N GLY A 249 11.29 9.85 21.39
CA GLY A 249 11.99 11.00 20.81
C GLY A 249 11.54 11.28 19.36
N GLN A 250 12.49 11.14 18.43
CA GLN A 250 12.29 11.34 16.98
C GLN A 250 12.13 10.02 16.20
N THR A 251 11.92 8.90 16.89
CA THR A 251 11.65 7.59 16.30
C THR A 251 10.24 7.12 16.63
N LEU A 252 9.57 6.56 15.64
CA LEU A 252 8.25 5.95 15.72
C LEU A 252 8.36 4.46 15.35
N ASP A 253 8.23 3.60 16.34
CA ASP A 253 8.26 2.15 16.18
C ASP A 253 6.85 1.60 15.94
N ILE A 254 6.66 0.86 14.85
CA ILE A 254 5.42 0.19 14.49
C ILE A 254 5.68 -1.30 14.40
N ARG A 255 4.94 -2.09 15.16
CA ARG A 255 5.02 -3.56 15.16
C ARG A 255 3.69 -4.15 14.76
N SER A 256 3.69 -5.16 13.91
CA SER A 256 2.48 -5.87 13.50
C SER A 256 2.77 -7.28 13.00
N GLY A 257 1.73 -8.10 12.89
CA GLY A 257 1.78 -9.41 12.25
C GLY A 257 1.80 -10.58 13.25
N LEU A 258 1.16 -11.70 12.87
CA LEU A 258 1.13 -12.92 13.66
C LEU A 258 2.16 -13.97 13.18
N PHE A 259 2.12 -14.36 11.90
CA PHE A 259 3.06 -15.33 11.32
C PHE A 259 4.26 -14.62 10.71
N SER A 260 4.04 -13.50 10.02
CA SER A 260 5.10 -12.64 9.52
C SER A 260 5.20 -11.38 10.38
N ILE A 261 6.03 -11.43 11.42
CA ILE A 261 6.19 -10.29 12.33
C ILE A 261 7.00 -9.21 11.61
N ARG A 262 6.47 -7.99 11.59
CA ARG A 262 7.09 -6.81 10.98
C ARG A 262 7.33 -5.77 12.05
N HIS A 263 8.51 -5.17 12.05
CA HIS A 263 8.89 -4.08 12.94
C HIS A 263 9.48 -2.95 12.09
N TYR A 264 8.85 -1.79 12.06
CA TYR A 264 9.33 -0.60 11.37
C TYR A 264 9.72 0.45 12.38
N ALA A 265 10.92 1.01 12.25
CA ALA A 265 11.33 2.20 12.96
C ALA A 265 11.42 3.35 11.97
N VAL A 266 10.46 4.27 12.09
CA VAL A 266 10.28 5.42 11.19
C VAL A 266 10.83 6.66 11.87
N THR A 267 11.65 7.44 11.16
CA THR A 267 12.12 8.74 11.65
C THR A 267 11.02 9.78 11.50
N VAL A 268 10.59 10.42 12.59
CA VAL A 268 9.43 11.34 12.60
C VAL A 268 9.59 12.50 11.62
N ARG A 269 10.77 13.12 11.56
CA ARG A 269 11.08 14.23 10.61
C ARG A 269 11.04 13.81 9.13
N ARG A 270 11.08 12.51 8.85
CA ARG A 270 11.02 11.94 7.49
C ARG A 270 9.61 11.55 7.08
N ILE A 271 8.61 11.73 7.96
CA ILE A 271 7.20 11.61 7.59
C ILE A 271 6.84 12.80 6.70
N ASN A 272 6.35 12.53 5.49
CA ASN A 272 6.06 13.55 4.49
C ASN A 272 4.64 14.10 4.64
N PHE A 273 3.67 13.25 4.93
CA PHE A 273 2.31 13.67 5.24
C PHE A 273 1.55 12.56 5.99
N LEU A 274 0.45 12.94 6.62
CA LEU A 274 -0.41 12.05 7.38
C LEU A 274 -1.83 12.08 6.82
N THR A 275 -2.48 10.91 6.72
CA THR A 275 -3.77 10.77 6.08
C THR A 275 -4.76 10.02 6.97
N LEU A 276 -5.88 10.66 7.29
CA LEU A 276 -7.07 10.02 7.86
C LEU A 276 -7.92 9.48 6.70
N ARG A 277 -8.27 8.20 6.74
CA ARG A 277 -9.14 7.55 5.76
C ARG A 277 -10.37 6.98 6.44
N GLN A 278 -11.53 7.23 5.84
CA GLN A 278 -12.84 6.77 6.29
C GLN A 278 -13.66 6.36 5.07
N SER A 279 -14.37 5.24 5.12
CA SER A 279 -15.54 5.02 4.25
C SER A 279 -16.73 5.82 4.78
N LEU A 280 -17.79 6.00 3.97
CA LEU A 280 -19.03 6.62 4.48
C LEU A 280 -19.58 5.89 5.70
N PHE A 281 -19.58 4.55 5.69
CA PHE A 281 -20.01 3.76 6.84
C PHE A 281 -19.19 4.11 8.08
N THR A 282 -17.85 4.08 7.99
CA THR A 282 -17.03 4.43 9.15
C THR A 282 -17.16 5.88 9.58
N LYS A 283 -17.45 6.79 8.64
CA LYS A 283 -17.70 8.19 8.95
C LYS A 283 -18.97 8.33 9.80
N LEU A 284 -20.03 7.59 9.45
CA LEU A 284 -21.28 7.53 10.19
C LEU A 284 -21.07 6.98 11.61
N PHE A 285 -20.28 5.93 11.77
CA PHE A 285 -19.94 5.34 13.07
C PHE A 285 -18.81 6.05 13.82
N GLY A 286 -18.25 7.14 13.27
CA GLY A 286 -17.18 7.90 13.90
C GLY A 286 -15.84 7.16 14.02
N LEU A 287 -15.58 6.19 13.14
CA LEU A 287 -14.35 5.40 13.08
C LEU A 287 -13.39 5.96 12.02
N THR A 288 -12.09 6.00 12.34
CA THR A 288 -11.04 6.50 11.45
C THR A 288 -9.83 5.59 11.45
N SER A 289 -9.30 5.34 10.25
CA SER A 289 -7.98 4.73 10.05
C SER A 289 -6.95 5.81 9.71
N VAL A 290 -5.74 5.68 10.23
CA VAL A 290 -4.68 6.66 10.01
C VAL A 290 -3.49 6.02 9.33
N PHE A 291 -3.01 6.69 8.30
CA PHE A 291 -1.88 6.29 7.49
C PHE A 291 -0.82 7.38 7.54
N ILE A 292 0.44 6.97 7.58
CA ILE A 292 1.58 7.87 7.44
C ILE A 292 2.24 7.60 6.10
N HIS A 293 2.69 8.66 5.44
CA HIS A 293 3.49 8.53 4.23
C HIS A 293 4.93 8.87 4.56
N CYS A 294 5.78 7.85 4.57
CA CYS A 294 7.22 7.97 4.77
C CYS A 294 7.92 7.09 3.74
N THR A 295 9.05 7.56 3.22
CA THR A 295 9.88 6.81 2.27
C THR A 295 10.34 5.49 2.91
N GLY A 296 10.15 4.38 2.20
CA GLY A 296 10.39 3.03 2.76
C GLY A 296 9.24 2.38 3.52
N TYR A 297 8.24 3.12 4.01
CA TYR A 297 7.11 2.50 4.74
C TYR A 297 5.93 2.18 3.81
N GLY A 298 5.54 0.91 3.74
CA GLY A 298 4.48 0.45 2.84
C GLY A 298 4.89 0.38 1.37
N LYS A 299 6.18 0.07 1.08
CA LYS A 299 6.70 -0.08 -0.29
C LYS A 299 6.23 -1.35 -1.00
N LYS A 300 6.02 -2.46 -0.27
CA LYS A 300 5.59 -3.72 -0.88
C LYS A 300 4.10 -3.64 -1.25
N GLN A 301 3.71 -4.27 -2.36
CA GLN A 301 2.34 -4.24 -2.88
C GLN A 301 1.27 -4.71 -1.87
N GLU A 302 1.68 -5.44 -0.84
CA GLU A 302 0.81 -6.00 0.22
C GLU A 302 0.90 -5.22 1.55
N GLU A 303 1.76 -4.20 1.66
CA GLU A 303 2.02 -3.48 2.91
C GLU A 303 1.38 -2.09 2.89
N LEU A 304 0.36 -1.90 3.72
CA LEU A 304 -0.23 -0.60 3.97
C LEU A 304 0.59 0.18 5.00
N SER A 305 0.81 1.47 4.75
CA SER A 305 1.57 2.36 5.64
C SER A 305 0.73 2.86 6.83
N VAL A 306 0.18 1.92 7.60
CA VAL A 306 -0.78 2.16 8.68
C VAL A 306 -0.07 2.68 9.94
N LEU A 307 -0.61 3.76 10.52
CA LEU A 307 -0.22 4.24 11.85
C LEU A 307 -1.22 3.79 12.92
N PHE A 308 -2.51 3.87 12.61
CA PHE A 308 -3.60 3.43 13.45
C PHE A 308 -4.58 2.63 12.58
N PRO A 309 -4.78 1.31 12.83
CA PRO A 309 -5.67 0.48 12.03
C PRO A 309 -7.10 1.03 12.04
N SER A 310 -7.70 1.20 13.22
CA SER A 310 -8.99 1.88 13.36
C SER A 310 -9.12 2.41 14.79
N GLY A 311 -10.02 3.36 14.99
CA GLY A 311 -10.36 3.88 16.30
C GLY A 311 -11.40 4.98 16.21
N LEU A 312 -12.03 5.31 17.33
CA LEU A 312 -12.98 6.42 17.39
C LEU A 312 -12.27 7.75 17.10
N ASN A 313 -12.96 8.67 16.42
CA ASN A 313 -12.40 9.97 16.04
C ASN A 313 -11.73 10.71 17.20
N ARG A 314 -12.36 10.71 18.38
CA ARG A 314 -11.84 11.36 19.59
C ARG A 314 -10.55 10.68 20.10
N GLU A 315 -10.54 9.35 20.15
CA GLU A 315 -9.39 8.57 20.59
C GLU A 315 -8.20 8.75 19.63
N ILE A 316 -8.45 8.68 18.32
CA ILE A 316 -7.46 8.91 17.28
C ILE A 316 -6.86 10.31 17.38
N GLN A 317 -7.69 11.35 17.58
CA GLN A 317 -7.20 12.72 17.74
C GLN A 317 -6.33 12.88 18.98
N THR A 318 -6.72 12.30 20.12
CA THR A 318 -5.90 12.33 21.35
C THR A 318 -4.57 11.61 21.12
N ASN A 319 -4.59 10.40 20.56
CA ASN A 319 -3.38 9.63 20.31
C ASN A 319 -2.47 10.28 19.26
N LEU A 320 -3.02 10.95 18.26
CA LEU A 320 -2.25 11.75 17.29
C LEU A 320 -1.55 12.93 17.95
N LYS A 321 -2.24 13.68 18.80
CA LYS A 321 -1.60 14.77 19.57
C LYS A 321 -0.49 14.25 20.49
N LEU A 322 -0.62 13.01 20.97
CA LEU A 322 0.39 12.39 21.82
C LEU A 322 1.58 11.83 21.04
N LEU A 323 1.35 11.23 19.86
CA LEU A 323 2.35 10.50 19.08
C LEU A 323 2.94 11.30 17.92
N LEU A 324 2.24 12.27 17.33
CA LEU A 324 2.72 13.10 16.22
C LEU A 324 2.19 14.55 16.34
N PRO A 325 2.52 15.29 17.41
CA PRO A 325 2.16 16.70 17.56
C PRO A 325 2.70 17.61 16.45
N GLU A 326 3.77 17.22 15.76
CA GLU A 326 4.41 18.03 14.69
C GLU A 326 3.61 18.11 13.39
N ILE A 327 2.58 17.27 13.24
CA ILE A 327 1.71 17.27 12.06
C ILE A 327 0.27 17.45 12.54
N PRO A 328 -0.10 18.65 13.03
CA PRO A 328 -1.47 18.94 13.42
C PRO A 328 -2.42 18.92 12.21
N PHE A 329 -3.72 19.00 12.49
CA PHE A 329 -4.74 19.17 11.46
C PHE A 329 -5.32 20.58 11.55
N ALA A 330 -5.13 21.37 10.50
CA ALA A 330 -5.74 22.68 10.37
C ALA A 330 -7.24 22.53 10.13
N LYS A 331 -8.06 23.45 10.66
CA LYS A 331 -9.50 23.49 10.37
C LYS A 331 -9.71 23.96 8.94
N ARG A 332 -10.78 23.47 8.31
CA ARG A 332 -11.16 23.85 6.96
C ARG A 332 -11.58 25.32 6.89
N GLN A 333 -10.96 26.09 6.01
CA GLN A 333 -11.25 27.51 5.75
C GLN A 333 -12.00 27.68 4.43
N ILE A 334 -11.51 27.06 3.35
CA ILE A 334 -12.15 27.12 2.03
C ILE A 334 -13.04 25.91 1.81
N LYS A 335 -14.24 26.14 1.27
CA LYS A 335 -15.23 25.12 0.91
C LYS A 335 -15.71 25.32 -0.53
N PRO A 336 -16.14 24.25 -1.22
CA PRO A 336 -16.83 24.40 -2.50
C PRO A 336 -18.11 25.23 -2.35
N LYS A 337 -18.39 26.08 -3.35
CA LYS A 337 -19.64 26.85 -3.42
C LYS A 337 -20.81 25.96 -3.84
N LEU A 338 -22.02 26.26 -3.35
CA LEU A 338 -23.25 25.48 -3.65
C LEU A 338 -23.55 25.39 -5.16
N CYS A 339 -23.21 26.43 -5.93
CA CYS A 339 -23.35 26.41 -7.39
C CYS A 339 -22.53 25.29 -8.07
N ASN A 340 -21.52 24.74 -7.40
CA ASN A 340 -20.69 23.66 -7.92
C ASN A 340 -21.16 22.27 -7.50
N LEU A 341 -22.25 22.15 -6.73
CA LEU A 341 -22.78 20.86 -6.28
C LEU A 341 -23.08 19.93 -7.46
N SER A 342 -23.64 20.49 -8.55
CA SER A 342 -23.93 19.75 -9.78
C SER A 342 -22.69 19.02 -10.33
N ARG A 343 -21.49 19.60 -10.22
CA ARG A 343 -20.26 18.97 -10.72
C ARG A 343 -19.82 17.76 -9.91
N PHE A 344 -20.21 17.68 -8.64
CA PHE A 344 -19.98 16.48 -7.84
C PHE A 344 -20.99 15.38 -8.17
N LEU A 345 -22.22 15.75 -8.51
CA LEU A 345 -23.34 14.83 -8.69
C LEU A 345 -23.55 14.36 -10.14
N ILE A 346 -23.20 15.16 -11.16
CA ILE A 346 -23.40 14.80 -12.57
C ILE A 346 -22.68 13.49 -12.93
N PRO A 347 -21.38 13.27 -12.61
CA PRO A 347 -20.71 12.02 -12.97
C PRO A 347 -21.39 10.76 -12.39
N PRO A 348 -21.67 10.66 -11.07
CA PRO A 348 -22.36 9.48 -10.55
C PRO A 348 -23.81 9.37 -11.04
N LEU A 349 -24.53 10.48 -11.20
CA LEU A 349 -25.91 10.46 -11.69
C LEU A 349 -25.97 9.95 -13.14
N SER A 350 -25.06 10.40 -14.00
CA SER A 350 -24.95 9.92 -15.38
C SER A 350 -24.64 8.42 -15.43
N LEU A 351 -23.82 7.92 -14.50
CA LEU A 351 -23.52 6.49 -14.42
C LEU A 351 -24.75 5.67 -14.02
N CYS A 352 -25.49 6.10 -12.99
CA CYS A 352 -26.77 5.46 -12.62
C CYS A 352 -27.74 5.44 -13.81
N LEU A 353 -27.92 6.58 -14.50
CA LEU A 353 -28.84 6.66 -15.63
C LEU A 353 -28.42 5.77 -16.80
N VAL A 354 -27.12 5.67 -17.09
CA VAL A 354 -26.60 4.78 -18.14
C VAL A 354 -26.80 3.32 -17.78
N VAL A 355 -26.50 2.91 -16.54
CA VAL A 355 -26.70 1.53 -16.08
C VAL A 355 -28.18 1.15 -16.15
N LEU A 356 -29.06 2.03 -15.68
CA LEU A 356 -30.51 1.86 -15.79
C LEU A 356 -30.98 1.74 -17.24
N ALA A 357 -30.56 2.66 -18.11
CA ALA A 357 -30.95 2.66 -19.51
C ALA A 357 -30.47 1.38 -20.23
N VAL A 358 -29.23 0.95 -19.99
CA VAL A 358 -28.69 -0.30 -20.55
C VAL A 358 -29.47 -1.51 -20.04
N GLY A 359 -29.82 -1.56 -18.76
CA GLY A 359 -30.63 -2.64 -18.19
C GLY A 359 -32.04 -2.70 -18.79
N LEU A 360 -32.70 -1.55 -18.97
CA LEU A 360 -34.02 -1.46 -19.61
C LEU A 360 -33.96 -1.86 -21.10
N LEU A 361 -32.93 -1.43 -21.83
CA LEU A 361 -32.71 -1.86 -23.21
C LEU A 361 -32.45 -3.36 -23.30
N ALA A 362 -31.68 -3.94 -22.37
CA ALA A 362 -31.45 -5.37 -22.31
C ALA A 362 -32.77 -6.15 -22.09
N LEU A 363 -33.65 -5.67 -21.22
CA LEU A 363 -34.99 -6.26 -21.02
C LEU A 363 -35.87 -6.16 -22.27
N TYR A 364 -35.73 -5.10 -23.05
CA TYR A 364 -36.50 -4.92 -24.28
C TYR A 364 -36.01 -5.82 -25.43
N PHE A 365 -34.69 -5.95 -25.61
CA PHE A 365 -34.12 -6.70 -26.74
C PHE A 365 -33.89 -8.19 -26.47
N ILE A 366 -33.66 -8.59 -25.22
CA ILE A 366 -33.31 -9.96 -24.84
C ILE A 366 -34.51 -10.60 -24.13
N SER A 367 -35.47 -11.04 -24.94
CA SER A 367 -36.65 -11.74 -24.43
C SER A 367 -36.28 -13.09 -23.81
N GLY A 368 -36.92 -13.45 -22.70
CA GLY A 368 -36.72 -14.74 -22.01
C GLY A 368 -35.64 -14.75 -20.92
N PHE A 369 -34.90 -13.64 -20.74
CA PHE A 369 -33.87 -13.48 -19.71
C PHE A 369 -34.22 -12.39 -18.67
N ASP A 370 -35.50 -12.09 -18.49
CA ASP A 370 -35.95 -10.95 -17.67
C ASP A 370 -35.43 -11.02 -16.23
N ARG A 371 -35.56 -12.20 -15.58
CA ARG A 371 -35.11 -12.43 -14.20
C ARG A 371 -33.60 -12.19 -14.00
N PRO A 372 -32.69 -12.83 -14.77
CA PRO A 372 -31.26 -12.59 -14.61
C PRO A 372 -30.85 -11.16 -14.99
N ILE A 373 -31.50 -10.53 -15.97
CA ILE A 373 -31.22 -9.14 -16.34
C ILE A 373 -31.61 -8.19 -15.21
N ILE A 374 -32.80 -8.35 -14.62
CA ILE A 374 -33.23 -7.56 -13.44
C ILE A 374 -32.24 -7.75 -12.29
N PHE A 375 -31.81 -8.98 -12.03
CA PHE A 375 -30.84 -9.27 -10.97
C PHE A 375 -29.50 -8.55 -11.21
N LEU A 376 -28.94 -8.64 -12.42
CA LEU A 376 -27.71 -7.96 -12.80
C LEU A 376 -27.85 -6.43 -12.71
N LEU A 377 -28.98 -5.90 -13.15
CA LEU A 377 -29.29 -4.47 -13.07
C LEU A 377 -29.29 -4.00 -11.60
N ILE A 378 -29.98 -4.72 -10.70
CA ILE A 378 -30.01 -4.38 -9.28
C ILE A 378 -28.60 -4.40 -8.68
N ILE A 379 -27.82 -5.45 -8.95
CA ILE A 379 -26.44 -5.57 -8.46
C ILE A 379 -25.55 -4.44 -9.00
N ALA A 380 -25.71 -4.05 -10.26
CA ALA A 380 -24.93 -2.97 -10.88
C ALA A 380 -25.34 -1.58 -10.36
N GLU A 381 -26.61 -1.37 -10.02
CA GLU A 381 -27.11 -0.09 -9.49
C GLU A 381 -26.64 0.18 -8.06
N ILE A 382 -26.55 -0.84 -7.20
CA ILE A 382 -26.10 -0.68 -5.80
C ILE A 382 -24.78 0.12 -5.66
N PRO A 383 -23.66 -0.24 -6.33
CA PRO A 383 -22.42 0.51 -6.23
C PRO A 383 -22.49 1.91 -6.90
N CYS A 384 -23.38 2.11 -7.87
CA CYS A 384 -23.60 3.41 -8.52
C CYS A 384 -24.31 4.38 -7.59
N LEU A 385 -25.41 3.95 -6.97
CA LEU A 385 -26.14 4.69 -5.94
C LEU A 385 -25.26 4.96 -4.72
N TRP A 386 -24.44 3.99 -4.33
CA TRP A 386 -23.46 4.18 -3.26
C TRP A 386 -22.41 5.24 -3.63
N TRP A 387 -21.92 5.24 -4.87
CA TRP A 387 -20.98 6.26 -5.34
C TRP A 387 -21.62 7.66 -5.38
N LEU A 388 -22.89 7.75 -5.77
CA LEU A 388 -23.68 8.99 -5.69
C LEU A 388 -23.76 9.51 -4.25
N ALA A 389 -24.07 8.65 -3.28
CA ALA A 389 -24.07 9.02 -1.87
C ALA A 389 -22.69 9.51 -1.39
N VAL A 390 -21.60 8.88 -1.83
CA VAL A 390 -20.23 9.34 -1.52
C VAL A 390 -19.97 10.72 -2.09
N LYS A 391 -20.39 10.99 -3.32
CA LYS A 391 -20.15 12.28 -3.96
C LYS A 391 -21.02 13.40 -3.42
N LEU A 392 -22.24 13.09 -2.98
CA LEU A 392 -23.06 14.01 -2.22
C LEU A 392 -22.36 14.40 -0.91
N PHE A 393 -21.85 13.42 -0.17
CA PHE A 393 -21.07 13.70 1.04
C PHE A 393 -19.75 14.42 0.74
N ALA A 394 -19.11 14.11 -0.40
CA ALA A 394 -17.85 14.71 -0.82
C ALA A 394 -17.95 16.23 -0.93
N PHE A 395 -19.09 16.76 -1.38
CA PHE A 395 -19.33 18.20 -1.43
C PHE A 395 -19.17 18.86 -0.06
N PHE A 396 -19.78 18.27 0.98
CA PHE A 396 -19.69 18.77 2.35
C PHE A 396 -18.37 18.47 3.03
N HIS A 397 -17.58 17.52 2.53
CA HIS A 397 -16.26 17.19 3.11
C HIS A 397 -15.11 17.96 2.45
N THR A 398 -15.21 18.30 1.17
CA THR A 398 -14.10 18.88 0.39
C THR A 398 -13.70 20.26 0.91
N GLY A 399 -12.40 20.58 0.86
CA GLY A 399 -11.89 21.91 1.19
C GLY A 399 -10.40 21.95 1.51
N ILE A 400 -9.92 23.15 1.86
CA ILE A 400 -8.53 23.41 2.27
C ILE A 400 -8.55 24.18 3.59
N GLY A 401 -7.63 23.83 4.48
CA GLY A 401 -7.30 24.58 5.68
C GLY A 401 -5.79 24.81 5.76
N VAL A 402 -5.38 26.03 6.04
CA VAL A 402 -3.97 26.41 6.19
C VAL A 402 -3.76 26.89 7.63
N SER A 403 -2.68 26.40 8.24
CA SER A 403 -2.18 26.82 9.55
C SER A 403 -0.70 27.17 9.39
N ASP A 404 -0.09 27.82 10.38
CA ASP A 404 1.30 28.28 10.32
C ASP A 404 2.29 27.18 9.92
N GLU A 405 2.10 25.94 10.40
CA GLU A 405 3.03 24.82 10.14
C GLU A 405 2.58 23.85 9.02
N VAL A 406 1.27 23.74 8.78
CA VAL A 406 0.67 22.66 7.96
C VAL A 406 -0.41 23.15 7.01
N VAL A 407 -0.53 22.46 5.87
CA VAL A 407 -1.68 22.55 4.96
C VAL A 407 -2.49 21.26 5.08
N THR A 408 -3.75 21.39 5.46
CA THR A 408 -4.70 20.28 5.54
C THR A 408 -5.67 20.33 4.38
N ILE A 409 -5.75 19.26 3.61
CA ILE A 409 -6.67 19.10 2.50
C ILE A 409 -7.71 18.03 2.80
N TYR A 410 -8.93 18.29 2.36
CA TYR A 410 -10.07 17.40 2.52
C TYR A 410 -10.61 17.07 1.14
N TYR A 411 -10.66 15.79 0.80
CA TYR A 411 -11.12 15.33 -0.50
C TYR A 411 -11.69 13.91 -0.42
N THR A 412 -12.27 13.45 -1.52
CA THR A 412 -12.72 12.06 -1.64
C THR A 412 -12.03 11.39 -2.82
N PHE A 413 -11.69 10.12 -2.65
CA PHE A 413 -11.13 9.27 -3.70
C PHE A 413 -11.94 7.98 -3.77
N LEU A 414 -12.58 7.73 -4.92
CA LEU A 414 -13.57 6.66 -5.08
C LEU A 414 -14.61 6.71 -3.95
N TYR A 415 -14.65 5.68 -3.09
CA TYR A 415 -15.56 5.52 -1.96
C TYR A 415 -14.98 5.99 -0.61
N GLN A 416 -13.75 6.53 -0.62
CA GLN A 416 -13.04 6.94 0.59
C GLN A 416 -13.09 8.46 0.79
N VAL A 417 -13.41 8.84 2.01
CA VAL A 417 -13.31 10.20 2.55
C VAL A 417 -11.93 10.35 3.18
N ILE A 418 -11.16 11.30 2.66
CA ILE A 418 -9.75 11.47 3.02
C ILE A 418 -9.53 12.87 3.61
N THR A 419 -8.79 12.91 4.71
CA THR A 419 -8.24 14.15 5.27
C THR A 419 -6.73 14.00 5.34
N CYS A 420 -5.99 14.83 4.63
CA CYS A 420 -4.54 14.76 4.56
C CYS A 420 -3.93 16.03 5.15
N SER A 421 -3.01 15.87 6.11
CA SER A 421 -2.21 16.97 6.65
C SER A 421 -0.77 16.87 6.17
N ILE A 422 -0.28 17.96 5.60
CA ILE A 422 1.01 18.06 4.94
C ILE A 422 1.78 19.22 5.59
N PRO A 423 2.94 18.98 6.22
CA PRO A 423 3.83 20.05 6.68
C PRO A 423 4.28 20.93 5.52
N LYS A 424 4.26 22.25 5.70
CA LYS A 424 4.59 23.21 4.63
C LYS A 424 5.97 23.00 4.02
N HIS A 425 6.97 22.74 4.85
CA HIS A 425 8.34 22.46 4.42
C HIS A 425 8.52 21.16 3.61
N LYS A 426 7.48 20.31 3.52
CA LYS A 426 7.44 19.10 2.68
C LYS A 426 6.73 19.32 1.35
N ILE A 427 6.14 20.49 1.12
CA ILE A 427 5.46 20.83 -0.14
C ILE A 427 6.52 21.27 -1.15
N THR A 428 6.55 20.62 -2.31
CA THR A 428 7.47 20.92 -3.41
C THR A 428 6.85 21.87 -4.42
N LYS A 429 5.57 21.67 -4.75
CA LYS A 429 4.85 22.45 -5.75
C LYS A 429 3.35 22.46 -5.43
N ILE A 430 2.71 23.60 -5.58
CA ILE A 430 1.25 23.71 -5.62
C ILE A 430 0.86 24.13 -7.04
N GLU A 431 -0.07 23.42 -7.65
CA GLU A 431 -0.56 23.67 -9.00
C GLU A 431 -2.07 23.83 -8.99
N THR A 432 -2.57 24.92 -9.56
CA THR A 432 -4.00 25.13 -9.77
C THR A 432 -4.32 24.84 -11.23
N GLN A 433 -5.26 23.93 -11.47
CA GLN A 433 -5.71 23.56 -12.79
C GLN A 433 -7.18 23.94 -12.96
N GLN A 434 -7.55 24.51 -14.10
CA GLN A 434 -8.95 24.77 -14.46
C GLN A 434 -9.29 24.00 -15.73
N THR A 435 -10.40 23.27 -15.72
CA THR A 435 -10.97 22.71 -16.95
C THR A 435 -11.80 23.76 -17.69
N LEU A 436 -12.09 23.53 -18.97
CA LEU A 436 -12.93 24.43 -19.78
C LEU A 436 -14.28 24.74 -19.10
N PHE A 437 -14.88 23.73 -18.46
CA PHE A 437 -16.14 23.89 -17.73
C PHE A 437 -16.00 24.67 -16.42
N GLN A 438 -14.80 24.75 -15.82
CA GLN A 438 -14.55 25.45 -14.57
C GLN A 438 -14.27 26.96 -14.75
N LEU A 439 -13.86 27.38 -15.94
CA LEU A 439 -13.54 28.78 -16.27
C LEU A 439 -14.70 29.75 -15.97
N PRO A 440 -15.95 29.51 -16.40
CA PRO A 440 -17.04 30.46 -16.18
C PRO A 440 -17.34 30.71 -14.70
N THR A 441 -17.20 29.67 -13.88
CA THR A 441 -17.45 29.71 -12.42
C THR A 441 -16.22 30.13 -11.60
N LYS A 442 -15.09 30.44 -12.26
CA LYS A 442 -13.80 30.73 -11.60
C LYS A 442 -13.39 29.68 -10.55
N CYS A 443 -13.63 28.41 -10.86
CA CYS A 443 -13.27 27.30 -9.99
C CYS A 443 -11.97 26.64 -10.45
N CYS A 444 -11.25 25.99 -9.55
CA CYS A 444 -10.03 25.27 -9.88
C CYS A 444 -9.93 23.97 -9.07
N ASP A 445 -9.22 23.01 -9.65
CA ASP A 445 -8.66 21.89 -8.94
C ASP A 445 -7.27 22.27 -8.42
N VAL A 446 -6.99 21.94 -7.16
CA VAL A 446 -5.70 22.22 -6.52
C VAL A 446 -4.93 20.92 -6.36
N TRP A 447 -3.73 20.89 -6.92
CA TRP A 447 -2.76 19.81 -6.80
C TRP A 447 -1.64 20.21 -5.86
N ILE A 448 -1.39 19.40 -4.84
CA ILE A 448 -0.27 19.58 -3.91
C ILE A 448 0.71 18.44 -4.14
N HIS A 449 1.93 18.79 -4.53
CA HIS A 449 3.04 17.88 -4.72
C HIS A 449 3.92 17.91 -3.48
N THR A 450 4.19 16.74 -2.93
CA THR A 450 5.02 16.58 -1.72
C THR A 450 6.36 15.98 -2.07
N TRP A 451 7.40 16.41 -1.36
CA TRP A 451 8.71 15.79 -1.39
C TRP A 451 8.56 14.36 -0.84
N ALA A 452 8.67 13.37 -1.71
CA ALA A 452 8.67 11.97 -1.36
C ALA A 452 9.48 11.17 -2.37
N GLU A 453 9.73 9.90 -2.05
CA GLU A 453 10.30 8.95 -2.99
C GLU A 453 9.31 8.71 -4.15
N GLY A 454 9.63 9.31 -5.31
CA GLY A 454 8.73 9.46 -6.44
C GLY A 454 7.74 10.64 -6.34
N THR A 455 6.94 10.89 -7.38
CA THR A 455 5.97 11.99 -7.39
C THR A 455 4.65 11.58 -6.75
N LYS A 456 4.44 11.93 -5.48
CA LYS A 456 3.12 11.83 -4.83
C LYS A 456 2.40 13.18 -4.92
N ARG A 457 1.18 13.13 -5.45
CA ARG A 457 0.32 14.30 -5.63
C ARG A 457 -1.04 14.07 -4.98
N GLN A 458 -1.56 15.08 -4.32
CA GLN A 458 -2.90 15.08 -3.76
C GLN A 458 -3.76 16.11 -4.47
N LYS A 459 -5.01 15.75 -4.77
CA LYS A 459 -5.93 16.57 -5.58
C LYS A 459 -7.15 16.96 -4.75
N VAL A 460 -7.46 18.25 -4.72
CA VAL A 460 -8.73 18.79 -4.19
C VAL A 460 -9.52 19.39 -5.34
N LEU A 461 -10.82 19.08 -5.41
CA LEU A 461 -11.66 19.42 -6.56
C LEU A 461 -12.52 20.65 -6.33
N ASN A 462 -12.75 21.43 -7.41
CA ASN A 462 -13.81 22.44 -7.52
C ASN A 462 -13.81 23.52 -6.41
N LEU A 463 -12.65 24.06 -6.07
CA LEU A 463 -12.51 25.18 -5.14
C LEU A 463 -12.61 26.53 -5.88
N TYR A 464 -13.02 27.58 -5.18
CA TYR A 464 -13.10 28.92 -5.79
C TYR A 464 -11.69 29.53 -5.90
N LEU A 465 -11.26 29.84 -7.13
CA LEU A 465 -9.87 30.22 -7.42
C LEU A 465 -9.42 31.49 -6.67
N PRO A 466 -10.20 32.59 -6.61
CA PRO A 466 -9.78 33.79 -5.86
C PRO A 466 -9.53 33.53 -4.37
N GLU A 467 -10.40 32.77 -3.70
CA GLU A 467 -10.24 32.40 -2.29
C GLU A 467 -8.99 31.53 -2.08
N VAL A 468 -8.71 30.61 -3.02
CA VAL A 468 -7.49 29.78 -2.97
C VAL A 468 -6.25 30.62 -3.14
N LEU A 469 -6.24 31.56 -4.10
CA LEU A 469 -5.10 32.45 -4.33
C LEU A 469 -4.88 33.37 -3.13
N GLU A 470 -5.94 33.93 -2.55
CA GLU A 470 -5.87 34.79 -1.37
C GLU A 470 -5.33 34.04 -0.14
N LEU A 471 -5.80 32.81 0.10
CA LEU A 471 -5.32 32.00 1.21
C LEU A 471 -3.86 31.58 1.03
N LEU A 472 -3.44 31.30 -0.21
CA LEU A 472 -2.05 30.96 -0.49
C LEU A 472 -1.15 32.20 -0.50
N SER A 473 -1.64 33.37 -0.91
CA SER A 473 -0.85 34.60 -0.92
C SER A 473 -0.70 35.21 0.47
N SER A 474 -1.73 35.13 1.33
CA SER A 474 -1.69 35.69 2.69
C SER A 474 -0.69 35.00 3.62
N ASP A 475 -0.20 33.83 3.24
CA ASP A 475 0.75 33.05 4.03
C ASP A 475 2.20 33.37 3.63
N GLU A 476 2.99 33.89 4.58
CA GLU A 476 4.38 34.31 4.36
C GLU A 476 5.26 33.23 3.72
N PHE A 477 4.99 31.95 4.05
CA PHE A 477 5.72 30.81 3.51
C PHE A 477 5.60 30.71 1.99
N PHE A 478 4.41 30.98 1.44
CA PHE A 478 4.16 30.95 0.00
C PHE A 478 4.47 32.29 -0.66
N HIS A 479 4.39 33.40 0.08
CA HIS A 479 4.66 34.75 -0.42
C HIS A 479 6.07 34.91 -1.02
N THR A 480 7.07 34.27 -0.40
CA THR A 480 8.47 34.26 -0.88
C THR A 480 8.62 33.56 -2.25
N HIS A 481 7.67 32.70 -2.62
CA HIS A 481 7.71 31.90 -3.86
C HIS A 481 6.68 32.33 -4.93
N VAL A 482 5.62 33.07 -4.55
CA VAL A 482 4.61 33.59 -5.50
C VAL A 482 5.15 34.76 -6.34
N ILE A 483 6.09 35.55 -5.81
CA ILE A 483 6.66 36.72 -6.50
C ILE A 483 7.37 36.35 -7.82
N GLN A 484 7.94 35.14 -7.94
CA GLN A 484 8.56 34.68 -9.19
C GLN A 484 7.54 34.47 -10.33
N ILE A 485 6.31 34.05 -10.03
CA ILE A 485 5.29 33.71 -11.04
C ILE A 485 4.64 34.97 -11.62
N GLU A 486 4.41 36.00 -10.79
CA GLU A 486 3.88 37.27 -11.28
C GLU A 486 4.91 38.06 -12.08
N GLN A 487 6.19 37.99 -11.73
CA GLN A 487 7.26 38.63 -12.50
C GLN A 487 7.47 37.95 -13.87
N GLU A 488 7.33 36.63 -13.97
CA GLU A 488 7.35 35.93 -15.27
C GLU A 488 6.13 36.22 -16.14
N LYS A 489 4.92 36.33 -15.56
CA LYS A 489 3.72 36.73 -16.31
C LYS A 489 3.78 38.17 -16.79
N LYS A 490 4.40 39.09 -16.02
CA LYS A 490 4.66 40.47 -16.48
C LYS A 490 5.74 40.52 -17.57
N LYS A 491 6.73 39.62 -17.55
CA LYS A 491 7.75 39.48 -18.61
C LYS A 491 7.25 38.82 -19.90
N LYS A 492 6.16 38.04 -19.87
CA LYS A 492 5.51 37.46 -21.07
C LYS A 492 4.41 38.36 -21.67
N LYS A 493 4.05 39.45 -20.98
CA LYS A 493 3.09 40.47 -21.44
C LYS A 493 3.76 41.78 -21.87
N ARG A 494 5.07 41.90 -21.68
CA ARG A 494 5.94 42.85 -22.37
C ARG A 494 6.69 42.09 -23.44
#